data_AF-A0A522VQJ2-F1
#
_entry.id   AF-A0A522VQJ2-F1
#
_cell.length_a   1.000
_cell.length_b   1.000
_cell.length_c   1.000
_cell.angle_alpha   90.00
_cell.angle_beta   90.00
_cell.angle_gamma   90.00
#
_symmetry.space_group_name_H-M   'P 1'
#
loop_
_entity.id
_entity.type
_entity.pdbx_description
1 polymer ?
#
loop_
_entity_poly.entity_id
_entity_poly.type
_entity_poly.pdbx_seq_one_letter_code
_entity_poly.pdbx_strand_id
1 'polypeptide(L)'
;TRGRPDVLPTGNNFYSVDTRALPTPAAWHLGWKSASLLIERHLQDHGDWPKAMALSAWGTSCMRTGGDDVAQALALMGVRPNWDTGSGRVSGFEILPLSVLDRPRIDVTLRVSGFFRDAFPNLMDLVDSAVRAVAELDEPEAMNPLAARAKSEARHLISQGVAEDAAMHSSATRVFGSKPGAYGAGLQALIDEKGWESDRDLAQAYLAWGGYAYGGGAEGKAARNLLERRLSQVEAVIQNQDNREHDLLDSDDYYQFEGGLASAVRTLSGTQPAMYHPDHSRPESPRIRTLHEEIARVVRGRAANPKWIGGVMRHGYKGAFEMAATVDYLFAFAATARCVSDHHFDALFDAYLRDEKVLNFIAEHNPAALSEMRARFLEAIERGLWHPLANDVRERLG
;
A
#
# COMPACT_ATOMS: atom_id res chain seq x y z
N THR A 1 15.22 -2.96 13.46
CA THR A 1 15.69 -1.59 13.11
C THR A 1 14.90 -0.44 13.73
N ARG A 2 13.89 -0.73 14.59
CA ARG A 2 12.89 0.23 15.09
C ARG A 2 12.95 0.46 16.61
N GLY A 3 14.12 0.30 17.22
CA GLY A 3 14.30 0.54 18.66
C GLY A 3 13.57 -0.42 19.62
N ARG A 4 13.32 -1.66 19.17
CA ARG A 4 12.64 -2.72 19.95
C ARG A 4 13.61 -3.83 20.36
N PRO A 5 14.47 -3.63 21.38
CA PRO A 5 15.40 -4.67 21.85
C PRO A 5 14.68 -5.84 22.54
N ASP A 6 13.44 -5.63 22.97
CA ASP A 6 12.57 -6.63 23.61
C ASP A 6 12.22 -7.83 22.72
N VAL A 7 12.41 -7.71 21.40
CA VAL A 7 12.23 -8.84 20.45
C VAL A 7 13.40 -9.83 20.46
N LEU A 8 14.48 -9.51 21.19
CA LEU A 8 15.67 -10.35 21.34
C LEU A 8 15.70 -10.98 22.74
N PRO A 9 16.25 -12.20 22.90
CA PRO A 9 16.85 -13.04 21.85
C PRO A 9 15.82 -13.77 20.98
N THR A 10 16.27 -14.26 19.81
CA THR A 10 15.50 -15.13 18.92
C THR A 10 15.38 -16.56 19.49
N GLY A 11 14.56 -17.42 18.87
CA GLY A 11 14.37 -18.81 19.30
C GLY A 11 13.23 -19.02 20.30
N ASN A 12 12.47 -17.96 20.57
CA ASN A 12 11.26 -18.00 21.39
C ASN A 12 10.01 -18.20 20.53
N ASN A 13 8.94 -18.74 21.12
CA ASN A 13 7.61 -18.67 20.54
C ASN A 13 7.07 -17.24 20.70
N PHE A 14 7.27 -16.40 19.70
CA PHE A 14 6.90 -15.00 19.76
C PHE A 14 5.37 -14.84 19.85
N TYR A 15 4.95 -13.74 20.47
CA TYR A 15 3.56 -13.27 20.46
C TYR A 15 3.53 -11.87 19.83
N SER A 16 2.32 -11.38 19.54
CA SER A 16 2.14 -10.07 18.92
C SER A 16 1.88 -8.99 19.97
N VAL A 17 0.66 -8.44 20.00
CA VAL A 17 0.28 -7.27 20.80
C VAL A 17 -1.17 -7.41 21.29
N ASP A 18 -1.53 -6.73 22.38
CA ASP A 18 -2.94 -6.58 22.74
C ASP A 18 -3.63 -5.70 21.68
N THR A 19 -4.44 -6.32 20.83
CA THR A 19 -5.10 -5.66 19.70
C THR A 19 -6.04 -4.53 20.14
N ARG A 20 -6.50 -4.56 21.39
CA ARG A 20 -7.35 -3.51 22.00
C ARG A 20 -6.58 -2.26 22.41
N ALA A 21 -5.25 -2.33 22.49
CA ALA A 21 -4.38 -1.21 22.83
C ALA A 21 -3.84 -0.48 21.59
N LEU A 22 -4.37 -0.81 20.39
CA LEU A 22 -3.98 -0.20 19.14
C LEU A 22 -5.07 0.77 18.62
N PRO A 23 -4.69 1.84 17.89
CA PRO A 23 -3.32 2.33 17.76
C PRO A 23 -2.78 2.83 19.11
N THR A 24 -1.49 2.65 19.36
CA THR A 24 -0.84 3.16 20.58
C THR A 24 -0.72 4.69 20.56
N PRO A 25 -0.55 5.38 21.70
CA PRO A 25 -0.28 6.82 21.70
C PRO A 25 0.94 7.22 20.88
N ALA A 26 1.99 6.39 20.88
CA ALA A 26 3.19 6.62 20.07
C ALA A 26 2.89 6.48 18.56
N ALA A 27 2.13 5.46 18.17
CA ALA A 27 1.67 5.27 16.79
C ALA A 27 0.77 6.43 16.35
N TRP A 28 -0.08 6.96 17.23
CA TRP A 28 -0.87 8.16 16.95
C TRP A 28 -0.01 9.39 16.65
N HIS A 29 1.01 9.67 17.46
CA HIS A 29 1.92 10.79 17.21
C HIS A 29 2.67 10.64 15.88
N LEU A 30 3.12 9.43 15.55
CA LEU A 30 3.77 9.14 14.27
C LEU A 30 2.79 9.25 13.10
N GLY A 31 1.59 8.68 13.22
CA GLY A 31 0.52 8.78 12.23
C GLY A 31 0.12 10.23 11.94
N TRP A 32 -0.01 11.06 12.98
CA TRP A 32 -0.25 12.50 12.84
C TRP A 32 0.87 13.22 12.11
N LYS A 33 2.13 12.95 12.48
CA LYS A 33 3.30 13.53 11.82
C LYS A 33 3.39 13.10 10.36
N SER A 34 3.17 11.81 10.08
CA SER A 34 3.17 11.26 8.72
C SER A 34 2.05 11.86 7.87
N ALA A 35 0.82 11.92 8.39
CA ALA A 35 -0.30 12.54 7.70
C ALA A 35 0.00 14.01 7.38
N SER A 36 0.53 14.78 8.34
CA SER A 36 0.88 16.19 8.11
C SER A 36 1.93 16.36 7.01
N LEU A 37 3.02 15.58 7.04
CA LEU A 37 4.06 15.62 6.01
C LEU A 37 3.55 15.14 4.65
N LEU A 38 2.65 14.16 4.63
CA LEU A 38 2.07 13.63 3.39
C LEU A 38 1.19 14.67 2.71
N ILE A 39 0.35 15.36 3.49
CA ILE A 39 -0.52 16.42 2.99
C ILE A 39 0.32 17.59 2.49
N GLU A 40 1.34 18.01 3.25
CA GLU A 40 2.27 19.06 2.82
C GLU A 40 2.96 18.69 1.50
N ARG A 41 3.45 17.45 1.39
CA ARG A 41 4.06 16.96 0.14
C ARG A 41 3.07 16.98 -1.02
N HIS A 42 1.83 16.54 -0.81
CA HIS A 42 0.80 16.57 -1.84
C HIS A 42 0.47 17.98 -2.29
N LEU A 43 0.35 18.92 -1.34
CA LEU A 43 0.13 20.34 -1.64
C LEU A 43 1.28 20.94 -2.46
N GLN A 44 2.53 20.57 -2.16
CA GLN A 44 3.70 21.00 -2.93
C GLN A 44 3.71 20.44 -4.36
N ASP A 45 3.32 19.17 -4.52
CA ASP A 45 3.33 18.48 -5.81
C ASP A 45 2.14 18.89 -6.71
N HIS A 46 0.97 19.18 -6.12
CA HIS A 46 -0.31 19.34 -6.85
C HIS A 46 -1.00 20.69 -6.68
N GLY A 47 -0.61 21.51 -5.70
CA GLY A 47 -1.12 22.87 -5.51
C GLY A 47 -2.48 23.00 -4.82
N ASP A 48 -3.12 21.89 -4.43
CA ASP A 48 -4.36 21.89 -3.63
C ASP A 48 -4.33 20.76 -2.58
N TRP A 49 -5.23 20.84 -1.60
CA TRP A 49 -5.40 19.79 -0.59
C TRP A 49 -6.01 18.53 -1.21
N PRO A 50 -5.53 17.33 -0.83
CA PRO A 50 -6.14 16.10 -1.29
C PRO A 50 -7.55 15.93 -0.71
N LYS A 51 -8.52 15.56 -1.54
CA LYS A 51 -9.92 15.33 -1.11
C LYS A 51 -10.18 13.86 -0.77
N ALA A 52 -9.54 12.94 -1.47
CA ALA A 52 -9.64 11.51 -1.20
C ALA A 52 -8.30 10.78 -1.37
N MET A 53 -8.03 9.89 -0.43
CA MET A 53 -6.85 9.03 -0.45
C MET A 53 -7.24 7.58 -0.19
N ALA A 54 -6.49 6.64 -0.78
CA ALA A 54 -6.61 5.23 -0.45
C ALA A 54 -5.34 4.76 0.26
N LEU A 55 -5.52 4.14 1.44
CA LEU A 55 -4.43 3.68 2.29
C LEU A 55 -4.54 2.17 2.47
N SER A 56 -3.45 1.46 2.23
CA SER A 56 -3.33 0.04 2.51
C SER A 56 -2.83 -0.20 3.94
N ALA A 57 -3.49 -1.11 4.67
CA ALA A 57 -3.11 -1.48 6.04
C ALA A 57 -2.88 -2.99 6.15
N TRP A 58 -1.74 -3.37 6.70
CA TRP A 58 -1.32 -4.77 6.85
C TRP A 58 -1.25 -5.19 8.31
N GLY A 59 -1.69 -6.41 8.60
CA GLY A 59 -1.68 -6.93 9.98
C GLY A 59 -0.27 -7.04 10.55
N THR A 60 0.71 -7.46 9.75
CA THR A 60 2.13 -7.52 10.15
C THR A 60 2.68 -6.14 10.48
N SER A 61 2.46 -5.14 9.63
CA SER A 61 2.86 -3.75 9.88
C SER A 61 2.19 -3.20 11.14
N CYS A 62 0.90 -3.47 11.33
CA CYS A 62 0.15 -3.06 12.53
C CYS A 62 0.79 -3.62 13.82
N MET A 63 1.19 -4.90 13.82
CA MET A 63 1.89 -5.53 14.96
C MET A 63 3.26 -4.92 15.23
N ARG A 64 4.05 -4.60 14.20
CA ARG A 64 5.41 -4.03 14.37
C ARG A 64 5.37 -2.58 14.84
N THR A 65 4.37 -1.82 14.42
CA THR A 65 4.29 -0.37 14.64
C THR A 65 3.43 0.02 15.83
N GLY A 66 2.52 -0.84 16.25
CA GLY A 66 1.47 -0.46 17.19
C GLY A 66 0.34 0.34 16.53
N GLY A 67 0.12 0.16 15.22
CA GLY A 67 -1.04 0.69 14.48
C GLY A 67 -0.81 1.99 13.71
N ASP A 68 0.38 2.21 13.15
CA ASP A 68 0.70 3.45 12.40
C ASP A 68 -0.24 3.70 11.22
N ASP A 69 -0.57 2.66 10.43
CA ASP A 69 -1.43 2.77 9.26
C ASP A 69 -2.82 3.32 9.63
N VAL A 70 -3.40 2.75 10.71
CA VAL A 70 -4.71 3.17 11.24
C VAL A 70 -4.62 4.56 11.86
N ALA A 71 -3.56 4.84 12.62
CA ALA A 71 -3.32 6.17 13.16
C ALA A 71 -3.21 7.23 12.07
N GLN A 72 -2.51 6.94 10.98
CA GLN A 72 -2.39 7.85 9.84
C GLN A 72 -3.75 8.07 9.15
N ALA A 73 -4.53 7.00 8.93
CA ALA A 73 -5.87 7.12 8.36
C ALA A 73 -6.79 8.01 9.23
N LEU A 74 -6.79 7.79 10.56
CA LEU A 74 -7.55 8.63 11.50
C LEU A 74 -7.05 10.08 11.50
N ALA A 75 -5.74 10.30 11.44
CA ALA A 75 -5.14 11.63 11.38
C ALA A 75 -5.55 12.38 10.11
N LEU A 76 -5.53 11.74 8.94
CA LEU A 76 -5.99 12.32 7.67
C LEU A 76 -7.45 12.82 7.77
N MET A 77 -8.32 12.07 8.45
CA MET A 77 -9.73 12.46 8.72
C MET A 77 -9.90 13.51 9.84
N GLY A 78 -8.83 13.80 10.59
CA GLY A 78 -8.89 14.71 11.74
C GLY A 78 -9.56 14.08 12.96
N VAL A 79 -9.33 12.80 13.19
CA VAL A 79 -9.88 12.01 14.30
C VAL A 79 -8.75 11.50 15.17
N ARG A 80 -8.84 11.69 16.49
CA ARG A 80 -7.85 11.23 17.46
C ARG A 80 -8.43 10.09 18.31
N PRO A 81 -7.76 8.93 18.43
CA PRO A 81 -8.17 7.88 19.37
C PRO A 81 -8.11 8.37 20.82
N ASN A 82 -8.98 7.81 21.66
CA ASN A 82 -8.94 7.99 23.11
C ASN A 82 -8.45 6.70 23.78
N TRP A 83 -7.66 6.83 24.84
CA TRP A 83 -7.11 5.72 25.59
C TRP A 83 -7.60 5.75 27.03
N ASP A 84 -7.98 4.60 27.57
CA ASP A 84 -8.24 4.43 28.99
C ASP A 84 -6.94 4.57 29.80
N THR A 85 -6.96 5.40 30.84
CA THR A 85 -5.76 5.76 31.61
C THR A 85 -5.14 4.58 32.38
N GLY A 86 -5.93 3.55 32.70
CA GLY A 86 -5.45 2.38 33.44
C GLY A 86 -4.93 1.27 32.54
N SER A 87 -5.72 0.90 31.53
CA SER A 87 -5.45 -0.24 30.66
C SER A 87 -4.67 0.09 29.39
N GLY A 88 -4.58 1.37 29.01
CA GLY A 88 -4.00 1.81 27.73
C GLY A 88 -4.79 1.36 26.51
N ARG A 89 -5.98 0.77 26.71
CA ARG A 89 -6.86 0.32 25.63
C ARG A 89 -7.54 1.51 24.98
N VAL A 90 -7.77 1.39 23.67
CA VAL A 90 -8.56 2.38 22.94
C VAL A 90 -10.02 2.25 23.40
N SER A 91 -10.56 3.34 23.92
CA SER A 91 -11.92 3.42 24.46
C SER A 91 -12.90 4.14 23.52
N GLY A 92 -12.39 4.80 22.48
CA GLY A 92 -13.16 5.54 21.49
C GLY A 92 -12.28 6.50 20.72
N PHE A 93 -12.86 7.61 20.27
CA PHE A 93 -12.16 8.68 19.57
C PHE A 93 -12.82 10.03 19.83
N GLU A 94 -12.08 11.10 19.57
CA GLU A 94 -12.57 12.47 19.47
C GLU A 94 -12.35 12.98 18.04
N ILE A 95 -13.32 13.75 17.53
CA ILE A 95 -13.14 14.44 16.25
C ILE A 95 -12.55 15.82 16.53
N LEU A 96 -11.39 16.11 15.95
CA LEU A 96 -10.74 17.40 16.12
C LEU A 96 -11.54 18.50 15.38
N PRO A 97 -11.83 19.65 16.02
CA PRO A 97 -12.47 20.77 15.35
C PRO A 97 -11.63 21.29 14.17
N LEU A 98 -12.27 21.81 13.11
CA LEU A 98 -11.56 22.35 11.95
C LEU A 98 -10.56 23.45 12.31
N SER A 99 -10.85 24.26 13.33
CA SER A 99 -9.94 25.30 13.83
C SER A 99 -8.65 24.75 14.45
N VAL A 100 -8.66 23.50 14.93
CA VAL A 100 -7.48 22.79 15.43
C VAL A 100 -6.80 22.01 14.31
N LEU A 101 -7.60 21.47 13.37
CA LEU A 101 -7.10 20.71 12.24
C LEU A 101 -6.33 21.58 11.24
N ASP A 102 -6.79 22.83 11.03
CA ASP A 102 -6.20 23.85 10.14
C ASP A 102 -6.03 23.41 8.67
N ARG A 103 -6.92 22.53 8.21
CA ARG A 103 -7.03 22.03 6.83
C ARG A 103 -8.35 21.29 6.63
N PRO A 104 -8.73 20.96 5.38
CA PRO A 104 -9.82 20.02 5.14
C PRO A 104 -9.57 18.63 5.74
N ARG A 105 -10.66 17.95 6.07
CA ARG A 105 -10.67 16.50 6.33
C ARG A 105 -10.48 15.77 5.01
N ILE A 106 -9.77 14.65 5.04
CA ILE A 106 -9.51 13.85 3.84
C ILE A 106 -10.41 12.62 3.89
N ASP A 107 -11.10 12.32 2.79
CA ASP A 107 -11.88 11.09 2.66
C ASP A 107 -10.94 9.90 2.45
N VAL A 108 -10.81 9.04 3.46
CA VAL A 108 -9.86 7.91 3.43
C VAL A 108 -10.60 6.61 3.16
N THR A 109 -10.20 5.92 2.10
CA THR A 109 -10.59 4.53 1.83
C THR A 109 -9.49 3.59 2.31
N LEU A 110 -9.82 2.69 3.23
CA LEU A 110 -8.85 1.76 3.83
C LEU A 110 -8.93 0.39 3.14
N ARG A 111 -7.84 -0.05 2.54
CA ARG A 111 -7.68 -1.42 2.03
C ARG A 111 -6.92 -2.27 3.05
N VAL A 112 -7.59 -3.22 3.69
CA VAL A 112 -6.98 -4.08 4.70
C VAL A 112 -6.57 -5.45 4.14
N SER A 113 -5.41 -5.98 4.52
CA SER A 113 -5.06 -7.36 4.15
C SER A 113 -5.97 -8.39 4.83
N GLY A 114 -6.06 -9.61 4.29
CA GLY A 114 -6.83 -10.69 4.92
C GLY A 114 -6.38 -10.98 6.36
N PHE A 115 -5.07 -10.96 6.61
CA PHE A 115 -4.54 -11.11 7.97
C PHE A 115 -4.90 -9.92 8.88
N PHE A 116 -4.96 -8.69 8.34
CA PHE A 116 -5.42 -7.55 9.13
C PHE A 116 -6.88 -7.74 9.58
N ARG A 117 -7.76 -8.21 8.69
CA ARG A 117 -9.16 -8.52 9.01
C ARG A 117 -9.25 -9.52 10.18
N ASP A 118 -8.46 -10.58 10.13
CA ASP A 118 -8.54 -11.67 11.11
C ASP A 118 -7.98 -11.27 12.48
N ALA A 119 -6.89 -10.48 12.48
CA ALA A 119 -6.21 -10.08 13.72
C ALA A 119 -6.78 -8.80 14.35
N PHE A 120 -7.36 -7.88 13.56
CA PHE A 120 -7.72 -6.53 14.02
C PHE A 120 -9.15 -6.09 13.63
N PRO A 121 -10.20 -6.90 13.90
CA PRO A 121 -11.59 -6.50 13.62
C PRO A 121 -11.97 -5.20 14.34
N ASN A 122 -11.50 -5.02 15.58
CA ASN A 122 -11.74 -3.82 16.37
C ASN A 122 -11.16 -2.54 15.74
N LEU A 123 -10.06 -2.64 14.98
CA LEU A 123 -9.50 -1.49 14.28
C LEU A 123 -10.30 -1.13 13.03
N MET A 124 -10.85 -2.13 12.34
CA MET A 124 -11.78 -1.88 11.24
C MET A 124 -13.05 -1.18 11.75
N ASP A 125 -13.60 -1.63 12.88
CA ASP A 125 -14.75 -1.00 13.51
C ASP A 125 -14.46 0.42 14.01
N LEU A 126 -13.26 0.66 14.55
CA LEU A 126 -12.81 1.99 14.96
C LEU A 126 -12.79 2.96 13.79
N VAL A 127 -12.17 2.56 12.66
CA VAL A 127 -12.08 3.39 11.45
C VAL A 127 -13.46 3.63 10.87
N ASP A 128 -14.29 2.60 10.76
CA ASP A 128 -15.64 2.73 10.21
C ASP A 128 -16.54 3.63 11.09
N SER A 129 -16.42 3.52 12.42
CA SER A 129 -17.14 4.41 13.35
C SER A 129 -16.67 5.85 13.25
N ALA A 130 -15.36 6.08 13.11
CA ALA A 130 -14.79 7.40 12.88
C ALA A 130 -15.28 8.04 11.57
N VAL A 131 -15.27 7.26 10.48
CA VAL A 131 -15.79 7.70 9.17
C VAL A 131 -17.26 8.10 9.26
N ARG A 132 -18.09 7.26 9.89
CA ARG A 132 -19.52 7.54 10.05
C ARG A 132 -19.75 8.82 10.86
N ALA A 133 -19.05 8.99 11.98
CA ALA A 133 -19.16 10.19 12.80
C ALA A 133 -18.69 11.46 12.07
N VAL A 134 -17.61 11.37 11.27
CA VAL A 134 -17.14 12.49 10.42
C VAL A 134 -18.13 12.81 9.30
N ALA A 135 -18.80 11.80 8.73
CA ALA A 135 -19.77 11.96 7.66
C ALA A 135 -21.04 12.71 8.10
N GLU A 136 -21.39 12.63 9.38
CA GLU A 136 -22.57 13.27 9.96
C GLU A 136 -22.36 14.77 10.24
N LEU A 137 -21.12 15.23 10.33
CA LEU A 137 -20.80 16.62 10.67
C LEU A 137 -21.40 17.63 9.67
N ASP A 138 -21.91 18.73 10.21
CA ASP A 138 -22.35 19.89 9.44
C ASP A 138 -21.18 20.86 9.20
N GLU A 139 -20.30 20.47 8.28
CA GLU A 139 -19.14 21.24 7.87
C GLU A 139 -19.23 21.59 6.36
N PRO A 140 -18.65 22.72 5.92
CA PRO A 140 -18.63 23.08 4.50
C PRO A 140 -17.98 21.99 3.64
N GLU A 141 -18.51 21.75 2.43
CA GLU A 141 -18.01 20.72 1.52
C GLU A 141 -16.50 20.83 1.23
N ALA A 142 -15.99 22.06 1.07
CA ALA A 142 -14.56 22.29 0.85
C ALA A 142 -13.68 21.88 2.04
N MET A 143 -14.24 21.84 3.26
CA MET A 143 -13.52 21.45 4.48
C MET A 143 -13.80 20.00 4.91
N ASN A 144 -14.89 19.40 4.43
CA ASN A 144 -15.24 18.01 4.72
C ASN A 144 -15.81 17.31 3.46
N PRO A 145 -14.95 16.97 2.48
CA PRO A 145 -15.34 16.23 1.29
C PRO A 145 -15.94 14.85 1.61
N LEU A 146 -15.52 14.22 2.72
CA LEU A 146 -16.06 12.94 3.18
C LEU A 146 -17.57 13.07 3.48
N ALA A 147 -17.96 14.04 4.33
CA ALA A 147 -19.35 14.28 4.67
C ALA A 147 -20.19 14.70 3.48
N ALA A 148 -19.68 15.60 2.64
CA ALA A 148 -20.38 16.03 1.43
C ALA A 148 -20.70 14.86 0.49
N ARG A 149 -19.73 13.97 0.27
CA ARG A 149 -19.92 12.76 -0.56
C ARG A 149 -20.89 11.79 0.06
N ALA A 150 -20.71 11.45 1.34
CA ALA A 150 -21.62 10.54 2.05
C ALA A 150 -23.07 11.04 1.98
N LYS A 151 -23.32 12.32 2.30
CA LYS A 151 -24.66 12.95 2.22
C LYS A 151 -25.23 12.98 0.80
N SER A 152 -24.42 13.27 -0.21
CA SER A 152 -24.84 13.24 -1.62
C SER A 152 -25.28 11.83 -2.04
N GLU A 153 -24.48 10.84 -1.69
CA GLU A 153 -24.73 9.45 -2.07
C GLU A 153 -25.88 8.82 -1.30
N ALA A 154 -26.02 9.11 0.00
CA ALA A 154 -27.17 8.67 0.78
C ALA A 154 -28.47 9.21 0.17
N ARG A 155 -28.52 10.52 -0.18
CA ARG A 155 -29.68 11.11 -0.88
C ARG A 155 -29.98 10.41 -2.20
N HIS A 156 -28.96 10.07 -2.98
CA HIS A 156 -29.14 9.35 -4.22
C HIS A 156 -29.71 7.94 -3.99
N LEU A 157 -29.17 7.18 -3.04
CA LEU A 157 -29.67 5.84 -2.68
C LEU A 157 -31.12 5.89 -2.16
N ILE A 158 -31.45 6.88 -1.33
CA ILE A 158 -32.82 7.09 -0.84
C ILE A 158 -33.76 7.38 -2.00
N SER A 159 -33.34 8.19 -2.98
CA SER A 159 -34.15 8.46 -4.19
C SER A 159 -34.38 7.21 -5.05
N GLN A 160 -33.54 6.18 -4.89
CA GLN A 160 -33.67 4.86 -5.53
C GLN A 160 -34.47 3.85 -4.67
N GLY A 161 -35.03 4.29 -3.55
CA GLY A 161 -35.85 3.45 -2.67
C GLY A 161 -35.05 2.63 -1.64
N VAL A 162 -33.76 2.90 -1.46
CA VAL A 162 -32.99 2.30 -0.36
C VAL A 162 -33.42 2.95 0.96
N ALA A 163 -33.66 2.13 1.99
CA ALA A 163 -34.00 2.62 3.33
C ALA A 163 -32.92 3.58 3.85
N GLU A 164 -33.33 4.65 4.54
CA GLU A 164 -32.45 5.73 5.00
C GLU A 164 -31.24 5.22 5.77
N ASP A 165 -31.44 4.38 6.80
CA ASP A 165 -30.34 3.81 7.59
C ASP A 165 -29.34 3.01 6.72
N ALA A 166 -29.85 2.22 5.77
CA ALA A 166 -29.02 1.44 4.86
C ALA A 166 -28.27 2.33 3.86
N ALA A 167 -28.90 3.41 3.38
CA ALA A 167 -28.28 4.38 2.49
C ALA A 167 -27.18 5.16 3.20
N MET A 168 -27.44 5.62 4.42
CA MET A 168 -26.45 6.31 5.27
C MET A 168 -25.25 5.40 5.54
N HIS A 169 -25.49 4.19 6.01
CA HIS A 169 -24.44 3.21 6.28
C HIS A 169 -23.61 2.88 5.02
N SER A 170 -24.27 2.60 3.88
CA SER A 170 -23.60 2.28 2.63
C SER A 170 -22.79 3.46 2.06
N SER A 171 -23.27 4.69 2.24
CA SER A 171 -22.59 5.90 1.73
C SER A 171 -21.32 6.22 2.51
N ALA A 172 -21.26 5.83 3.78
CA ALA A 172 -20.13 6.01 4.68
C ALA A 172 -19.17 4.81 4.72
N THR A 173 -19.44 3.72 4.00
CA THR A 173 -18.53 2.56 3.95
C THR A 173 -17.17 2.95 3.35
N ARG A 174 -16.07 2.72 4.09
CA ARG A 174 -14.70 3.04 3.66
C ARG A 174 -13.66 1.94 3.91
N VAL A 175 -14.01 0.86 4.62
CA VAL A 175 -13.08 -0.23 4.94
C VAL A 175 -13.35 -1.42 4.02
N PHE A 176 -12.35 -1.83 3.25
CA PHE A 176 -12.45 -2.89 2.26
C PHE A 176 -11.36 -3.95 2.43
N GLY A 177 -11.76 -5.22 2.42
CA GLY A 177 -10.96 -6.39 2.75
C GLY A 177 -10.97 -7.44 1.63
N SER A 178 -10.13 -8.46 1.78
CA SER A 178 -10.27 -9.68 0.97
C SER A 178 -11.52 -10.45 1.39
N LYS A 179 -12.14 -11.22 0.48
CA LYS A 179 -13.29 -12.10 0.79
C LYS A 179 -13.07 -12.85 2.12
N PRO A 180 -14.09 -13.01 2.99
CA PRO A 180 -13.97 -13.84 4.19
C PRO A 180 -13.35 -15.21 3.89
N GLY A 181 -12.31 -15.58 4.66
CA GLY A 181 -11.55 -16.82 4.48
C GLY A 181 -10.51 -16.80 3.35
N ALA A 182 -10.43 -15.73 2.55
CA ALA A 182 -9.40 -15.55 1.52
C ALA A 182 -8.35 -14.51 1.94
N TYR A 183 -7.18 -14.58 1.29
CA TYR A 183 -5.99 -13.76 1.52
C TYR A 183 -5.37 -13.32 0.19
N GLY A 184 -4.53 -12.28 0.20
CA GLY A 184 -3.90 -11.72 -1.01
C GLY A 184 -4.78 -10.70 -1.76
N ALA A 185 -4.23 -10.20 -2.87
CA ALA A 185 -4.86 -9.18 -3.72
C ALA A 185 -5.19 -9.67 -5.15
N GLY A 186 -4.89 -10.93 -5.47
CA GLY A 186 -5.27 -11.57 -6.72
C GLY A 186 -4.38 -11.25 -7.93
N LEU A 187 -3.24 -10.60 -7.73
CA LEU A 187 -2.35 -10.19 -8.83
C LEU A 187 -1.20 -11.14 -9.08
N GLN A 188 -0.75 -11.87 -8.06
CA GLN A 188 0.40 -12.77 -8.17
C GLN A 188 0.30 -13.75 -9.34
N ALA A 189 -0.76 -14.56 -9.37
CA ALA A 189 -0.96 -15.53 -10.44
C ALA A 189 -1.02 -14.88 -11.83
N LEU A 190 -1.58 -13.67 -11.95
CA LEU A 190 -1.61 -12.95 -13.23
C LEU A 190 -0.21 -12.56 -13.69
N ILE A 191 0.62 -12.01 -12.80
CA ILE A 191 1.99 -11.60 -13.13
C ILE A 191 2.89 -12.82 -13.42
N ASP A 192 2.75 -13.89 -12.64
CA ASP A 192 3.57 -15.09 -12.75
C ASP A 192 3.22 -15.91 -14.00
N GLU A 193 1.92 -16.09 -14.28
CA GLU A 193 1.42 -16.89 -15.42
C GLU A 193 1.21 -16.07 -16.69
N LYS A 194 1.56 -14.77 -16.67
CA LYS A 194 1.39 -13.82 -17.79
C LYS A 194 -0.08 -13.66 -18.24
N GLY A 195 -1.04 -13.96 -17.37
CA GLY A 195 -2.48 -14.00 -17.66
C GLY A 195 -3.18 -12.65 -17.77
N TRP A 196 -2.49 -11.60 -18.24
CA TRP A 196 -3.01 -10.25 -18.39
C TRP A 196 -2.51 -9.58 -19.67
N GLU A 197 -3.37 -8.75 -20.26
CA GLU A 197 -3.05 -7.99 -21.49
C GLU A 197 -3.08 -6.48 -21.26
N SER A 198 -3.84 -6.02 -20.25
CA SER A 198 -4.07 -4.60 -20.00
C SER A 198 -4.18 -4.26 -18.51
N ASP A 199 -4.04 -2.98 -18.18
CA ASP A 199 -4.33 -2.42 -16.84
C ASP A 199 -5.71 -2.82 -16.32
N ARG A 200 -6.68 -2.99 -17.24
CA ARG A 200 -8.03 -3.37 -16.89
C ARG A 200 -8.06 -4.76 -16.27
N ASP A 201 -7.30 -5.73 -16.79
CA ASP A 201 -7.29 -7.09 -16.26
C ASP A 201 -6.77 -7.11 -14.81
N LEU A 202 -5.68 -6.37 -14.57
CA LEU A 202 -5.10 -6.20 -13.23
C LEU A 202 -6.08 -5.50 -12.28
N ALA A 203 -6.73 -4.42 -12.73
CA ALA A 203 -7.74 -3.72 -11.95
C ALA A 203 -8.95 -4.61 -11.61
N GLN A 204 -9.43 -5.41 -12.57
CA GLN A 204 -10.55 -6.32 -12.37
C GLN A 204 -10.24 -7.39 -11.33
N ALA A 205 -9.05 -7.97 -11.38
CA ALA A 205 -8.62 -8.93 -10.38
C ALA A 205 -8.50 -8.30 -8.98
N TYR A 206 -7.87 -7.13 -8.89
CA TYR A 206 -7.75 -6.41 -7.62
C TYR A 206 -9.13 -6.11 -7.00
N LEU A 207 -10.08 -5.61 -7.80
CA LEU A 207 -11.45 -5.31 -7.38
C LEU A 207 -12.24 -6.57 -7.01
N ALA A 208 -12.04 -7.67 -7.72
CA ALA A 208 -12.69 -8.95 -7.42
C ALA A 208 -12.22 -9.52 -6.08
N TRP A 209 -10.93 -9.41 -5.78
CA TRP A 209 -10.36 -9.94 -4.54
C TRP A 209 -10.57 -9.01 -3.35
N GLY A 210 -10.55 -7.68 -3.55
CA GLY A 210 -10.67 -6.67 -2.49
C GLY A 210 -12.04 -6.04 -2.30
N GLY A 211 -13.04 -6.38 -3.12
CA GLY A 211 -14.36 -5.75 -3.18
C GLY A 211 -15.32 -6.16 -2.06
N TYR A 212 -14.85 -6.35 -0.82
CA TYR A 212 -15.66 -6.77 0.32
C TYR A 212 -15.60 -5.74 1.45
N ALA A 213 -16.75 -5.26 1.90
CA ALA A 213 -16.84 -4.23 2.94
C ALA A 213 -16.77 -4.82 4.35
N TYR A 214 -16.08 -4.11 5.23
CA TYR A 214 -15.90 -4.43 6.65
C TYR A 214 -16.22 -3.24 7.54
N GLY A 215 -16.43 -3.50 8.83
CA GLY A 215 -16.73 -2.49 9.84
C GLY A 215 -18.23 -2.28 10.05
N GLY A 216 -18.62 -1.87 11.26
CA GLY A 216 -20.00 -1.46 11.56
C GLY A 216 -21.02 -2.60 11.43
N GLY A 217 -20.60 -3.83 11.73
CA GLY A 217 -21.40 -5.05 11.58
C GLY A 217 -21.30 -5.72 10.21
N ALA A 218 -20.58 -5.14 9.25
CA ALA A 218 -20.25 -5.81 8.00
C ALA A 218 -19.09 -6.80 8.18
N GLU A 219 -19.33 -8.08 7.90
CA GLU A 219 -18.35 -9.17 8.01
C GLU A 219 -17.86 -9.63 6.62
N GLY A 220 -17.49 -8.68 5.76
CA GLY A 220 -17.03 -8.97 4.40
C GLY A 220 -18.16 -9.19 3.41
N LYS A 221 -19.18 -8.32 3.45
CA LYS A 221 -20.25 -8.31 2.43
C LYS A 221 -19.68 -7.85 1.10
N ALA A 222 -20.02 -8.54 0.01
CA ALA A 222 -19.62 -8.13 -1.34
C ALA A 222 -20.13 -6.71 -1.63
N ALA A 223 -19.22 -5.80 -1.90
CA ALA A 223 -19.43 -4.36 -1.99
C ALA A 223 -18.58 -3.74 -3.11
N ARG A 224 -18.28 -4.52 -4.16
CA ARG A 224 -17.40 -4.13 -5.25
C ARG A 224 -17.80 -2.79 -5.89
N ASN A 225 -19.09 -2.56 -6.15
CA ASN A 225 -19.57 -1.29 -6.72
C ASN A 225 -19.28 -0.08 -5.81
N LEU A 226 -19.30 -0.27 -4.48
CA LEU A 226 -18.93 0.78 -3.53
C LEU A 226 -17.42 1.04 -3.58
N LEU A 227 -16.60 -0.02 -3.61
CA LEU A 227 -15.16 0.12 -3.75
C LEU A 227 -14.81 0.85 -5.06
N GLU A 228 -15.41 0.46 -6.18
CA GLU A 228 -15.19 1.13 -7.46
C GLU A 228 -15.53 2.62 -7.40
N ARG A 229 -16.65 2.97 -6.76
CA ARG A 229 -17.03 4.37 -6.56
C ARG A 229 -16.01 5.13 -5.72
N ARG A 230 -15.50 4.54 -4.63
CA ARG A 230 -14.43 5.16 -3.84
C ARG A 230 -13.18 5.39 -4.66
N LEU A 231 -12.68 4.35 -5.30
CA LEU A 231 -11.43 4.38 -6.04
C LEU A 231 -11.49 5.33 -7.25
N SER A 232 -12.67 5.54 -7.85
CA SER A 232 -12.84 6.52 -8.93
C SER A 232 -12.57 7.98 -8.53
N GLN A 233 -12.53 8.27 -7.22
CA GLN A 233 -12.35 9.62 -6.66
C GLN A 233 -11.03 9.77 -5.89
N VAL A 234 -10.20 8.73 -5.86
CA VAL A 234 -8.92 8.74 -5.13
C VAL A 234 -7.89 9.53 -5.91
N GLU A 235 -7.30 10.52 -5.23
CA GLU A 235 -6.25 11.39 -5.79
C GLU A 235 -4.85 10.86 -5.43
N ALA A 236 -4.71 10.15 -4.30
CA ALA A 236 -3.45 9.53 -3.91
C ALA A 236 -3.61 8.14 -3.28
N VAL A 237 -2.68 7.24 -3.64
CA VAL A 237 -2.50 5.90 -3.07
C VAL A 237 -1.34 5.93 -2.08
N ILE A 238 -1.51 5.27 -0.93
CA ILE A 238 -0.56 5.26 0.18
C ILE A 238 -0.29 3.83 0.63
N GLN A 239 0.99 3.46 0.69
CA GLN A 239 1.48 2.22 1.30
C GLN A 239 2.69 2.55 2.17
N ASN A 240 2.63 2.20 3.46
CA ASN A 240 3.70 2.52 4.39
C ASN A 240 4.77 1.41 4.43
N GLN A 241 6.05 1.83 4.50
CA GLN A 241 7.19 0.99 4.83
C GLN A 241 7.49 1.10 6.33
N ASP A 242 7.34 0.00 7.06
CA ASP A 242 7.44 0.00 8.52
C ASP A 242 8.79 -0.49 9.06
N ASN A 243 9.65 -1.04 8.19
CA ASN A 243 10.88 -1.72 8.58
C ASN A 243 12.03 -1.50 7.56
N ARG A 244 13.24 -1.97 7.86
CA ARG A 244 14.43 -1.87 6.97
C ARG A 244 15.01 -3.23 6.61
N GLU A 245 14.45 -4.28 7.16
CA GLU A 245 14.89 -5.66 7.00
C GLU A 245 14.60 -6.17 5.58
N HIS A 246 13.56 -5.63 4.94
CA HIS A 246 13.25 -5.79 3.52
C HIS A 246 12.78 -4.46 2.92
N ASP A 247 12.74 -4.36 1.59
CA ASP A 247 12.15 -3.23 0.86
C ASP A 247 11.05 -3.68 -0.13
N LEU A 248 10.45 -2.72 -0.85
CA LEU A 248 9.33 -3.01 -1.76
C LEU A 248 9.72 -3.90 -2.95
N LEU A 249 11.01 -4.05 -3.25
CA LEU A 249 11.51 -4.96 -4.29
C LEU A 249 12.16 -6.22 -3.67
N ASP A 250 11.80 -6.56 -2.43
CA ASP A 250 12.12 -7.83 -1.76
C ASP A 250 10.85 -8.63 -1.37
N SER A 251 9.65 -8.11 -1.61
CA SER A 251 8.38 -8.79 -1.32
C SER A 251 7.32 -8.44 -2.36
N ASP A 252 6.61 -9.47 -2.81
CA ASP A 252 5.53 -9.38 -3.78
C ASP A 252 4.30 -8.62 -3.27
N ASP A 253 4.03 -8.65 -1.95
CA ASP A 253 2.86 -8.00 -1.35
C ASP A 253 2.79 -6.50 -1.69
N TYR A 254 3.93 -5.79 -1.81
CA TYR A 254 3.92 -4.35 -2.06
C TYR A 254 3.32 -4.00 -3.43
N TYR A 255 3.75 -4.64 -4.52
CA TYR A 255 3.16 -4.35 -5.84
C TYR A 255 1.71 -4.85 -5.88
N GLN A 256 1.41 -5.95 -5.19
CA GLN A 256 0.06 -6.50 -5.15
C GLN A 256 -0.94 -5.53 -4.51
N PHE A 257 -0.56 -4.89 -3.40
CA PHE A 257 -1.40 -3.93 -2.70
C PHE A 257 -1.29 -2.50 -3.24
N GLU A 258 -0.09 -1.93 -3.29
CA GLU A 258 0.14 -0.54 -3.73
C GLU A 258 -0.04 -0.39 -5.24
N GLY A 259 0.64 -1.25 -6.01
CA GLY A 259 0.54 -1.25 -7.47
C GLY A 259 -0.85 -1.65 -7.95
N GLY A 260 -1.45 -2.68 -7.34
CA GLY A 260 -2.82 -3.10 -7.66
C GLY A 260 -3.87 -2.02 -7.38
N LEU A 261 -3.74 -1.31 -6.26
CA LEU A 261 -4.60 -0.18 -5.91
C LEU A 261 -4.42 0.97 -6.91
N ALA A 262 -3.17 1.29 -7.28
CA ALA A 262 -2.89 2.30 -8.30
C ALA A 262 -3.49 1.93 -9.66
N SER A 263 -3.39 0.66 -10.08
CA SER A 263 -4.00 0.15 -11.32
C SER A 263 -5.53 0.26 -11.29
N ALA A 264 -6.15 -0.06 -10.16
CA ALA A 264 -7.60 0.05 -9.99
C ALA A 264 -8.07 1.50 -10.04
N VAL A 265 -7.42 2.40 -9.30
CA VAL A 265 -7.73 3.84 -9.31
C VAL A 265 -7.53 4.43 -10.70
N ARG A 266 -6.43 4.12 -11.38
CA ARG A 266 -6.15 4.58 -12.75
C ARG A 266 -7.21 4.12 -13.74
N THR A 267 -7.61 2.85 -13.66
CA THR A 267 -8.63 2.29 -14.56
C THR A 267 -10.01 2.91 -14.34
N LEU A 268 -10.37 3.21 -13.09
CA LEU A 268 -11.69 3.74 -12.74
C LEU A 268 -11.82 5.26 -12.91
N SER A 269 -10.75 6.01 -12.61
CA SER A 269 -10.73 7.47 -12.75
C SER A 269 -10.29 7.95 -14.14
N GLY A 270 -9.57 7.10 -14.90
CA GLY A 270 -8.92 7.47 -16.15
C GLY A 270 -7.61 8.26 -15.98
N THR A 271 -7.19 8.53 -14.74
CA THR A 271 -5.98 9.31 -14.42
C THR A 271 -5.04 8.56 -13.50
N GLN A 272 -3.73 8.69 -13.71
CA GLN A 272 -2.74 8.13 -12.79
C GLN A 272 -2.84 8.84 -11.43
N PRO A 273 -3.11 8.13 -10.31
CA PRO A 273 -3.09 8.77 -9.00
C PRO A 273 -1.66 9.13 -8.58
N ALA A 274 -1.53 10.10 -7.68
CA ALA A 274 -0.30 10.23 -6.92
C ALA A 274 -0.06 8.94 -6.12
N MET A 275 1.19 8.50 -6.01
CA MET A 275 1.53 7.29 -5.25
C MET A 275 2.64 7.65 -4.29
N TYR A 276 2.34 7.55 -3.00
CA TYR A 276 3.28 7.84 -1.93
C TYR A 276 3.61 6.57 -1.17
N HIS A 277 4.89 6.43 -0.85
CA HIS A 277 5.44 5.32 -0.09
C HIS A 277 6.09 5.85 1.20
N PRO A 278 5.31 6.24 2.23
CA PRO A 278 5.86 6.76 3.47
C PRO A 278 6.74 5.74 4.19
N ASP A 279 7.91 6.18 4.63
CA ASP A 279 8.89 5.37 5.35
C ASP A 279 8.81 5.70 6.84
N HIS A 280 8.19 4.79 7.60
CA HIS A 280 8.02 4.83 9.06
C HIS A 280 9.05 3.99 9.80
N SER A 281 9.99 3.37 9.10
CA SER A 281 11.01 2.50 9.71
C SER A 281 11.89 3.20 10.76
N ARG A 282 11.96 4.53 10.68
CA ARG A 282 12.58 5.44 11.65
C ARG A 282 11.53 6.39 12.23
N PRO A 283 10.85 6.02 13.33
CA PRO A 283 9.71 6.77 13.90
C PRO A 283 10.02 8.25 14.21
N GLU A 284 11.27 8.57 14.55
CA GLU A 284 11.71 9.91 14.85
C GLU A 284 11.77 10.82 13.61
N SER A 285 11.95 10.23 12.42
CA SER A 285 12.19 10.94 11.17
C SER A 285 11.46 10.29 9.97
N PRO A 286 10.11 10.19 10.00
CA PRO A 286 9.36 9.63 8.88
C PRO A 286 9.63 10.41 7.60
N ARG A 287 9.71 9.71 6.46
CA ARG A 287 9.98 10.31 5.15
C ARG A 287 8.86 10.00 4.18
N ILE A 288 8.30 11.02 3.55
CA ILE A 288 7.31 10.86 2.48
C ILE A 288 8.04 10.95 1.14
N ARG A 289 8.05 9.84 0.41
CA ARG A 289 8.56 9.77 -0.96
C ARG A 289 7.43 9.40 -1.89
N THR A 290 7.55 9.79 -3.14
CA THR A 290 6.75 9.15 -4.19
C THR A 290 7.21 7.70 -4.38
N LEU A 291 6.33 6.84 -4.89
CA LEU A 291 6.70 5.46 -5.22
C LEU A 291 7.85 5.42 -6.25
N HIS A 292 7.87 6.36 -7.20
CA HIS A 292 8.97 6.49 -8.15
C HIS A 292 10.32 6.79 -7.46
N GLU A 293 10.34 7.74 -6.51
CA GLU A 293 11.52 8.06 -5.72
C GLU A 293 11.99 6.86 -4.88
N GLU A 294 11.08 6.09 -4.29
CA GLU A 294 11.45 4.91 -3.50
C GLU A 294 11.96 3.75 -4.38
N ILE A 295 11.36 3.50 -5.56
CA ILE A 295 11.90 2.55 -6.55
C ILE A 295 13.34 2.94 -6.91
N ALA A 296 13.58 4.20 -7.28
CA ALA A 296 14.91 4.68 -7.64
C ALA A 296 15.92 4.50 -6.49
N ARG A 297 15.48 4.80 -5.26
CA ARG A 297 16.28 4.63 -4.04
C ARG A 297 16.63 3.17 -3.78
N VAL A 298 15.68 2.25 -3.92
CA VAL A 298 15.89 0.81 -3.69
C VAL A 298 16.78 0.21 -4.78
N VAL A 299 16.51 0.54 -6.05
CA VAL A 299 17.31 0.07 -7.19
C VAL A 299 18.78 0.43 -7.00
N ARG A 300 19.08 1.70 -6.69
CA ARG A 300 20.47 2.15 -6.49
C ARG A 300 21.05 1.77 -5.13
N GLY A 301 20.24 1.85 -4.07
CA GLY A 301 20.69 1.67 -2.69
C GLY A 301 20.94 0.22 -2.31
N ARG A 302 20.22 -0.71 -2.94
CA ARG A 302 20.24 -2.14 -2.61
C ARG A 302 20.38 -3.02 -3.84
N ALA A 303 19.43 -3.00 -4.77
CA ALA A 303 19.36 -4.00 -5.85
C ALA A 303 20.61 -4.04 -6.75
N ALA A 304 21.02 -2.89 -7.30
CA ALA A 304 22.22 -2.75 -8.13
C ALA A 304 23.49 -2.45 -7.31
N ASN A 305 23.41 -2.46 -5.98
CA ASN A 305 24.54 -2.09 -5.13
C ASN A 305 25.56 -3.24 -5.04
N PRO A 306 26.83 -3.04 -5.45
CA PRO A 306 27.86 -4.09 -5.41
C PRO A 306 28.05 -4.72 -4.02
N LYS A 307 27.81 -3.96 -2.94
CA LYS A 307 27.88 -4.47 -1.57
C LYS A 307 26.77 -5.46 -1.26
N TRP A 308 25.54 -5.19 -1.71
CA TRP A 308 24.42 -6.12 -1.53
C TRP A 308 24.60 -7.34 -2.43
N ILE A 309 24.97 -7.14 -3.69
CA ILE A 309 25.27 -8.21 -4.66
C ILE A 309 26.35 -9.15 -4.09
N GLY A 310 27.51 -8.63 -3.69
CA GLY A 310 28.55 -9.44 -3.05
C GLY A 310 28.12 -10.02 -1.69
N GLY A 311 27.09 -9.45 -1.06
CA GLY A 311 26.35 -9.96 0.08
C GLY A 311 25.65 -11.28 -0.23
N VAL A 312 24.65 -11.19 -1.11
CA VAL A 312 23.79 -12.31 -1.49
C VAL A 312 24.55 -13.40 -2.24
N MET A 313 25.60 -13.07 -3.00
CA MET A 313 26.43 -14.06 -3.70
C MET A 313 27.13 -15.08 -2.76
N ARG A 314 27.22 -14.80 -1.46
CA ARG A 314 27.74 -15.77 -0.48
C ARG A 314 26.74 -16.86 -0.11
N HIS A 315 25.51 -16.78 -0.60
CA HIS A 315 24.40 -17.65 -0.22
C HIS A 315 23.91 -18.54 -1.38
N GLY A 316 24.76 -18.75 -2.41
CA GLY A 316 24.55 -19.71 -3.48
C GLY A 316 23.16 -19.61 -4.13
N TYR A 317 22.44 -20.73 -4.18
CA TYR A 317 21.10 -20.82 -4.79
C TYR A 317 20.14 -19.73 -4.32
N LYS A 318 20.05 -19.50 -3.00
CA LYS A 318 19.12 -18.50 -2.43
C LYS A 318 19.58 -17.08 -2.75
N GLY A 319 20.89 -16.84 -2.82
CA GLY A 319 21.44 -15.56 -3.27
C GLY A 319 21.03 -15.19 -4.70
N ALA A 320 21.13 -16.16 -5.62
CA ALA A 320 20.68 -15.98 -7.00
C ALA A 320 19.15 -15.84 -7.11
N PHE A 321 18.39 -16.54 -6.27
CA PHE A 321 16.93 -16.38 -6.17
C PHE A 321 16.53 -14.94 -5.79
N GLU A 322 17.16 -14.33 -4.79
CA GLU A 322 16.82 -12.95 -4.37
C GLU A 322 17.05 -11.92 -5.50
N MET A 323 18.06 -12.14 -6.34
CA MET A 323 18.32 -11.29 -7.51
C MET A 323 17.21 -11.43 -8.56
N ALA A 324 16.76 -12.65 -8.86
CA ALA A 324 15.67 -12.88 -9.81
C ALA A 324 14.33 -12.32 -9.29
N ALA A 325 14.00 -12.58 -8.01
CA ALA A 325 12.80 -12.05 -7.37
C ALA A 325 12.75 -10.52 -7.40
N THR A 326 13.89 -9.84 -7.18
CA THR A 326 13.99 -8.37 -7.32
C THR A 326 13.58 -7.90 -8.72
N VAL A 327 14.02 -8.60 -9.78
CA VAL A 327 13.67 -8.26 -11.17
C VAL A 327 12.17 -8.49 -11.42
N ASP A 328 11.61 -9.58 -10.92
CA ASP A 328 10.17 -9.87 -11.01
C ASP A 328 9.33 -8.78 -10.32
N TYR A 329 9.73 -8.34 -9.13
CA TYR A 329 9.00 -7.30 -8.40
C TYR A 329 9.12 -5.93 -9.07
N LEU A 330 10.30 -5.61 -9.63
CA LEU A 330 10.47 -4.38 -10.43
C LEU A 330 9.54 -4.40 -11.65
N PHE A 331 9.50 -5.53 -12.37
CA PHE A 331 8.57 -5.72 -13.48
C PHE A 331 7.11 -5.57 -13.06
N ALA A 332 6.72 -6.17 -11.93
CA ALA A 332 5.36 -6.11 -11.44
C ALA A 332 4.94 -4.68 -11.08
N PHE A 333 5.84 -3.87 -10.51
CA PHE A 333 5.61 -2.44 -10.30
C PHE A 333 5.52 -1.65 -11.61
N ALA A 334 6.34 -1.98 -12.61
CA ALA A 334 6.24 -1.37 -13.93
C ALA A 334 4.86 -1.62 -14.55
N ALA A 335 4.36 -2.86 -14.47
CA ALA A 335 3.06 -3.26 -14.99
C ALA A 335 1.88 -2.63 -14.22
N THR A 336 1.92 -2.64 -12.89
CA THR A 336 0.78 -2.24 -12.06
C THR A 336 0.73 -0.74 -11.78
N ALA A 337 1.87 -0.11 -11.50
CA ALA A 337 1.95 1.26 -11.02
C ALA A 337 2.45 2.27 -12.07
N ARG A 338 3.12 1.81 -13.14
CA ARG A 338 3.77 2.66 -14.15
C ARG A 338 4.76 3.67 -13.55
N CYS A 339 5.43 3.29 -12.47
CA CYS A 339 6.37 4.13 -11.73
C CYS A 339 7.85 3.80 -12.02
N VAL A 340 8.11 2.76 -12.80
CA VAL A 340 9.46 2.29 -13.15
C VAL A 340 9.90 2.94 -14.48
N SER A 341 11.09 3.51 -14.50
CA SER A 341 11.70 4.08 -15.70
C SER A 341 12.75 3.14 -16.31
N ASP A 342 13.07 3.32 -17.58
CA ASP A 342 14.03 2.46 -18.31
C ASP A 342 15.37 2.32 -17.59
N HIS A 343 15.90 3.42 -17.05
CA HIS A 343 17.17 3.41 -16.33
C HIS A 343 17.16 2.56 -15.04
N HIS A 344 15.99 2.22 -14.50
CA HIS A 344 15.88 1.27 -13.39
C HIS A 344 16.13 -0.16 -13.88
N PHE A 345 15.54 -0.54 -15.02
CA PHE A 345 15.80 -1.83 -15.66
C PHE A 345 17.25 -1.92 -16.16
N ASP A 346 17.76 -0.86 -16.79
CA ASP A 346 19.15 -0.80 -17.26
C ASP A 346 20.12 -1.06 -16.09
N ALA A 347 19.88 -0.45 -14.92
CA ALA A 347 20.72 -0.65 -13.75
C ALA A 347 20.75 -2.10 -13.25
N LEU A 348 19.61 -2.80 -13.25
CA LEU A 348 19.57 -4.22 -12.86
C LEU A 348 20.16 -5.13 -13.95
N PHE A 349 19.88 -4.84 -15.21
CA PHE A 349 20.43 -5.58 -16.33
C PHE A 349 21.96 -5.51 -16.34
N ASP A 350 22.51 -4.31 -16.17
CA ASP A 350 23.95 -4.09 -16.11
C ASP A 350 24.58 -4.81 -14.91
N ALA A 351 23.95 -4.71 -13.74
CA ALA A 351 24.46 -5.32 -12.52
C ALA A 351 24.41 -6.86 -12.52
N TYR A 352 23.42 -7.48 -13.18
CA TYR A 352 23.20 -8.93 -13.09
C TYR A 352 23.59 -9.70 -14.34
N LEU A 353 23.40 -9.12 -15.53
CA LEU A 353 23.60 -9.81 -16.81
C LEU A 353 24.78 -9.26 -17.64
N ARG A 354 25.25 -8.03 -17.39
CA ARG A 354 26.50 -7.54 -18.01
C ARG A 354 27.74 -7.81 -17.17
N ASP A 355 27.64 -7.74 -15.85
CA ASP A 355 28.75 -8.12 -14.98
C ASP A 355 28.98 -9.63 -15.08
N GLU A 356 30.07 -10.03 -15.75
CA GLU A 356 30.39 -11.44 -15.99
C GLU A 356 30.52 -12.25 -14.70
N LYS A 357 31.00 -11.63 -13.61
CA LYS A 357 31.14 -12.33 -12.33
C LYS A 357 29.78 -12.64 -11.73
N VAL A 358 28.84 -11.70 -11.81
CA VAL A 358 27.47 -11.89 -11.29
C VAL A 358 26.71 -12.87 -12.19
N LEU A 359 26.80 -12.71 -13.51
CA LEU A 359 26.18 -13.63 -14.47
C LEU A 359 26.64 -15.07 -14.27
N ASN A 360 27.97 -15.30 -14.19
CA ASN A 360 28.53 -16.63 -13.97
C ASN A 360 28.08 -17.23 -12.63
N PHE A 361 27.98 -16.40 -11.58
CA PHE A 361 27.47 -16.86 -10.28
C PHE A 361 26.02 -17.34 -10.38
N ILE A 362 25.12 -16.57 -11.00
CA ILE A 362 23.71 -16.95 -11.15
C ILE A 362 23.62 -18.23 -11.99
N ALA A 363 24.35 -18.30 -13.12
CA ALA A 363 24.38 -19.46 -14.00
C ALA A 363 24.82 -20.75 -13.29
N GLU A 364 25.85 -20.66 -12.44
CA GLU A 364 26.39 -21.79 -11.69
C GLU A 364 25.45 -22.24 -10.55
N HIS A 365 24.90 -21.29 -9.79
CA HIS A 365 24.21 -21.60 -8.54
C HIS A 365 22.69 -21.76 -8.69
N ASN A 366 22.09 -21.11 -9.69
CA ASN A 366 20.66 -21.19 -9.96
C ASN A 366 20.34 -20.89 -11.44
N PRO A 367 20.60 -21.83 -12.37
CA PRO A 367 20.35 -21.63 -13.79
C PRO A 367 18.87 -21.40 -14.12
N ALA A 368 17.94 -21.91 -13.31
CA ALA A 368 16.51 -21.63 -13.45
C ALA A 368 16.21 -20.14 -13.22
N ALA A 369 16.73 -19.56 -12.12
CA ALA A 369 16.60 -18.13 -11.85
C ALA A 369 17.22 -17.26 -12.95
N LEU A 370 18.33 -17.68 -13.56
CA LEU A 370 18.89 -16.97 -14.72
C LEU A 370 17.93 -16.99 -15.91
N SER A 371 17.34 -18.15 -16.21
CA SER A 371 16.37 -18.30 -17.30
C SER A 371 15.13 -17.45 -17.07
N GLU A 372 14.59 -17.45 -15.84
CA GLU A 372 13.44 -16.64 -15.45
C GLU A 372 13.76 -15.14 -15.53
N MET A 373 14.92 -14.72 -15.03
CA MET A 373 15.37 -13.32 -15.09
C MET A 373 15.46 -12.83 -16.54
N ARG A 374 16.07 -13.62 -17.44
CA ARG A 374 16.14 -13.29 -18.88
C ARG A 374 14.74 -13.21 -19.50
N ALA A 375 13.88 -14.19 -19.21
CA ALA A 375 12.51 -14.21 -19.70
C ALA A 375 11.72 -12.98 -19.21
N ARG A 376 11.95 -12.53 -17.98
CA ARG A 376 11.28 -11.36 -17.41
C ARG A 376 11.74 -10.05 -18.05
N PHE A 377 13.04 -9.89 -18.29
CA PHE A 377 13.56 -8.75 -19.04
C PHE A 377 13.04 -8.72 -20.49
N LEU A 378 12.98 -9.87 -21.16
CA LEU A 378 12.37 -9.98 -22.50
C LEU A 378 10.91 -9.58 -22.48
N GLU A 379 10.14 -10.07 -21.50
CA GLU A 379 8.73 -9.71 -21.34
C GLU A 379 8.54 -8.21 -21.08
N ALA A 380 9.43 -7.60 -20.28
CA ALA A 380 9.40 -6.15 -20.05
C ALA A 380 9.54 -5.37 -21.36
N ILE A 381 10.41 -5.83 -22.27
CA ILE A 381 10.59 -5.24 -23.59
C ILE A 381 9.37 -5.49 -24.49
N GLU A 382 8.88 -6.73 -24.54
CA GLU A 382 7.74 -7.12 -25.38
C GLU A 382 6.45 -6.37 -24.99
N ARG A 383 6.27 -6.08 -23.70
CA ARG A 383 5.13 -5.31 -23.18
C ARG A 383 5.36 -3.78 -23.20
N GLY A 384 6.52 -3.31 -23.65
CA GLY A 384 6.85 -1.87 -23.66
C GLY A 384 7.00 -1.26 -22.25
N LEU A 385 7.29 -2.09 -21.25
CA LEU A 385 7.61 -1.65 -19.88
C LEU A 385 9.08 -1.23 -19.74
N TRP A 386 9.94 -1.70 -20.64
CA TRP A 386 11.34 -1.32 -20.73
C TRP A 386 11.77 -1.10 -22.18
N HIS A 387 12.43 0.03 -22.42
CA HIS A 387 13.04 0.41 -23.70
C HIS A 387 14.57 0.50 -23.53
N PRO A 388 15.31 -0.61 -23.72
CA PRO A 388 16.76 -0.61 -23.54
C PRO A 388 17.45 0.35 -24.51
N LEU A 389 18.38 1.15 -24.01
CA LEU A 389 19.19 2.06 -24.83
C LEU A 389 20.25 1.32 -25.65
N ALA A 390 20.71 0.16 -25.17
CA ALA A 390 21.80 -0.58 -25.77
C ALA A 390 21.31 -1.68 -26.72
N ASN A 391 21.88 -1.71 -27.93
CA ASN A 391 21.45 -2.62 -29.00
C ASN A 391 21.79 -4.10 -28.73
N ASP A 392 22.75 -4.39 -27.85
CA ASP A 392 23.18 -5.75 -27.51
C ASP A 392 22.30 -6.43 -26.45
N VAL A 393 21.33 -5.71 -25.86
CA VAL A 393 20.46 -6.25 -24.81
C VAL A 393 19.69 -7.49 -25.29
N ARG A 394 19.06 -7.42 -26.46
CA ARG A 394 18.28 -8.55 -27.01
C ARG A 394 19.16 -9.77 -27.31
N GLU A 395 20.39 -9.56 -27.77
CA GLU A 395 21.35 -10.63 -28.03
C GLU A 395 21.77 -11.33 -26.73
N ARG A 396 22.00 -10.57 -25.66
CA ARG A 396 22.39 -11.10 -24.34
C ARG A 396 21.27 -11.81 -23.60
N LEU A 397 20.02 -11.47 -23.90
CA LEU A 397 18.84 -12.13 -23.35
C LEU A 397 18.51 -13.45 -24.07
N GLY A 398 19.04 -13.65 -25.29
CA GLY A 398 18.84 -14.85 -26.11
C GLY A 398 19.60 -16.09 -25.66
#